data_AF-A0A9C8U2T1-F1
#
_entry.id   AF-A0A9C8U2T1-F1
#
_cell.length_a   1.000
_cell.length_b   1.000
_cell.length_c   1.000
_cell.angle_alpha   90.00
_cell.angle_beta   90.00
_cell.angle_gamma   90.00
#
_symmetry.space_group_name_H-M   'P 1'
#
loop_
_entity.id
_entity.type
_entity.pdbx_description
1 polymer ?
#
loop_
_entity_poly.entity_id
_entity_poly.type
_entity_poly.pdbx_seq_one_letter_code
_entity_poly.pdbx_strand_id
1 'polypeptide(L)'
;MRKSAMPISAQFNRSFPEQVTFFRNKLNLPTTRSGQITRDQNDAAFVVAGATKADLLADLRGAVDNAISNGQSLGEFRKQFEEIVSKRGWTGWTGEGSKTGRAWRTRLIYKTNLDTSYAAGRWAQMTDPDMMRLRPYWRYVHNTIENPRQQHQRWNSLVLRADDPWWQAHYPPNGFGCNCGVETLNERGLRRLGKDAPDTPPNDGTYEHVDNTTGEVDTVPNGVQPGWDYAPGQTATERAIAARLNRLDSVDATIARENVAQLVEAPLFNRFWNGEMRGEYPVAVVPPVERQVLGADSPVVLLSQQSLSAHRERHPEIGINDYRRVQQLLDDGEVYRMPNDPGRLIYLIIEGVTYRAALKRTEDGKKNYFLTLFKSRTDQPPPGAERLR
;
A
#
# COMPACT_ATOMS: atom_id res chain seq x y z
N MET A 1 -46.27 -22.65 -9.90
CA MET A 1 -45.37 -21.52 -9.62
C MET A 1 -44.09 -21.69 -10.43
N ARG A 2 -43.92 -20.92 -11.52
CA ARG A 2 -42.68 -20.95 -12.33
C ARG A 2 -41.62 -20.14 -11.59
N LYS A 3 -40.47 -20.75 -11.26
CA LYS A 3 -39.29 -20.05 -10.75
C LYS A 3 -38.88 -19.02 -11.81
N SER A 4 -38.97 -17.74 -11.46
CA SER A 4 -38.48 -16.65 -12.30
C SER A 4 -36.98 -16.87 -12.53
N ALA A 5 -36.58 -17.07 -13.79
CA ALA A 5 -35.19 -17.13 -14.16
C ALA A 5 -34.57 -15.75 -13.90
N MET A 6 -33.57 -15.68 -13.02
CA MET A 6 -32.80 -14.46 -12.84
C MET A 6 -32.19 -14.06 -14.19
N PRO A 7 -32.29 -12.79 -14.62
CA PRO A 7 -31.71 -12.34 -15.87
C PRO A 7 -30.19 -12.54 -15.85
N ILE A 8 -29.67 -13.17 -16.90
CA ILE A 8 -28.26 -13.57 -17.10
C ILE A 8 -27.30 -12.35 -17.09
N SER A 9 -27.81 -11.13 -17.23
CA SER A 9 -27.04 -9.88 -17.15
C SER A 9 -26.43 -9.61 -15.76
N ALA A 10 -26.98 -10.18 -14.69
CA ALA A 10 -26.48 -9.94 -13.32
C ALA A 10 -25.22 -10.74 -12.94
N GLN A 11 -24.74 -11.66 -13.78
CA GLN A 11 -23.59 -12.53 -13.47
C GLN A 11 -22.24 -12.05 -13.99
N PHE A 12 -22.19 -11.11 -14.93
CA PHE A 12 -20.93 -10.69 -15.58
C PHE A 12 -20.16 -9.58 -14.86
N ASN A 13 -20.69 -9.04 -13.75
CA ASN A 13 -20.14 -7.88 -13.06
C ASN A 13 -19.88 -8.14 -11.58
N ARG A 14 -19.43 -9.35 -11.23
CA ARG A 14 -19.07 -9.66 -9.83
C ARG A 14 -17.65 -9.21 -9.56
N SER A 15 -17.51 -8.32 -8.58
CA SER A 15 -16.22 -7.95 -8.02
C SER A 15 -15.47 -9.19 -7.54
N PHE A 16 -14.16 -9.26 -7.81
CA PHE A 16 -13.27 -10.26 -7.21
C PHE A 16 -12.84 -9.76 -5.81
N PRO A 17 -13.36 -10.33 -4.71
CA PRO A 17 -13.20 -9.73 -3.38
C PRO A 17 -11.76 -9.58 -2.92
N GLU A 18 -10.90 -10.53 -3.24
CA GLU A 18 -9.49 -10.53 -2.88
C GLU A 18 -8.74 -9.40 -3.61
N GLN A 19 -9.05 -9.18 -4.89
CA GLN A 19 -8.53 -8.02 -5.65
C GLN A 19 -9.01 -6.70 -5.06
N VAL A 20 -10.32 -6.57 -4.79
CA VAL A 20 -10.89 -5.35 -4.18
C VAL A 20 -10.24 -5.06 -2.83
N THR A 21 -10.11 -6.07 -1.99
CA THR A 21 -9.50 -5.96 -0.66
C THR A 21 -8.05 -5.52 -0.77
N PHE A 22 -7.27 -6.17 -1.63
CA PHE A 22 -5.89 -5.80 -1.86
C PHE A 22 -5.76 -4.35 -2.37
N PHE A 23 -6.54 -3.96 -3.38
CA PHE A 23 -6.49 -2.60 -3.92
C PHE A 23 -6.91 -1.54 -2.88
N ARG A 24 -7.96 -1.80 -2.11
CA ARG A 24 -8.44 -0.88 -1.07
C ARG A 24 -7.50 -0.74 0.12
N ASN A 25 -6.64 -1.74 0.37
CA ASN A 25 -5.61 -1.64 1.39
C ASN A 25 -4.39 -0.79 0.97
N LYS A 26 -4.27 -0.45 -0.33
CA LYS A 26 -3.22 0.45 -0.84
C LYS A 26 -3.46 1.90 -0.47
N LEU A 27 -2.44 2.72 -0.73
CA LEU A 27 -2.34 4.08 -0.24
C LEU A 27 -1.94 5.11 -1.23
N ASN A 28 -2.49 6.30 -1.07
CA ASN A 28 -2.16 7.41 -1.94
C ASN A 28 -0.79 7.94 -1.55
N LEU A 29 0.24 7.52 -2.29
CA LEU A 29 1.58 8.05 -2.15
C LEU A 29 1.94 8.88 -3.39
N PRO A 30 2.25 10.18 -3.23
CA PRO A 30 2.67 11.01 -4.33
C PRO A 30 4.02 10.55 -4.84
N THR A 31 4.13 10.56 -6.17
CA THR A 31 5.38 10.32 -6.88
C THR A 31 5.48 11.37 -7.96
N THR A 32 6.68 11.91 -8.15
CA THR A 32 6.99 12.82 -9.24
C THR A 32 7.37 12.07 -10.51
N ARG A 33 7.90 10.84 -10.39
CA ARG A 33 8.34 10.01 -11.51
C ARG A 33 8.01 8.53 -11.33
N SER A 34 8.01 7.80 -12.43
CA SER A 34 7.96 6.33 -12.41
C SER A 34 9.24 5.77 -11.78
N GLY A 35 9.15 4.61 -11.12
CA GLY A 35 10.30 3.96 -10.47
C GLY A 35 10.63 4.49 -9.09
N GLN A 36 9.95 5.55 -8.61
CA GLN A 36 10.07 5.97 -7.21
C GLN A 36 9.51 4.95 -6.23
N ILE A 37 8.56 4.12 -6.65
CA ILE A 37 8.00 2.99 -5.90
C ILE A 37 8.23 1.74 -6.73
N THR A 38 8.86 0.72 -6.15
CA THR A 38 9.26 -0.51 -6.83
C THR A 38 8.96 -1.73 -5.97
N ARG A 39 8.92 -2.91 -6.59
CA ARG A 39 8.83 -4.20 -5.90
C ARG A 39 7.66 -4.26 -4.91
N ASP A 40 7.91 -4.77 -3.71
CA ASP A 40 6.98 -4.93 -2.59
C ASP A 40 6.31 -3.61 -2.14
N GLN A 41 6.94 -2.46 -2.39
CA GLN A 41 6.33 -1.16 -2.09
C GLN A 41 5.07 -0.91 -2.95
N ASN A 42 5.01 -1.49 -4.15
CA ASN A 42 3.79 -1.45 -4.97
C ASN A 42 2.63 -2.22 -4.33
N ASP A 43 2.87 -3.19 -3.43
CA ASP A 43 1.77 -3.85 -2.70
C ASP A 43 1.11 -2.91 -1.69
N ALA A 44 1.87 -1.98 -1.12
CA ALA A 44 1.40 -1.04 -0.11
C ALA A 44 0.86 0.28 -0.70
N ALA A 45 1.29 0.66 -1.91
CA ALA A 45 1.06 1.99 -2.46
C ALA A 45 0.23 1.98 -3.75
N PHE A 46 -0.73 2.90 -3.81
CA PHE A 46 -1.35 3.42 -5.01
C PHE A 46 -0.61 4.70 -5.42
N VAL A 47 -0.02 4.67 -6.62
CA VAL A 47 0.74 5.79 -7.15
C VAL A 47 0.36 6.08 -8.59
N VAL A 48 0.39 7.36 -8.93
CA VAL A 48 0.29 7.84 -10.31
C VAL A 48 1.42 8.83 -10.53
N ALA A 49 2.42 8.47 -11.33
CA ALA A 49 3.61 9.30 -11.52
C ALA A 49 3.25 10.72 -11.99
N GLY A 50 3.74 11.75 -11.30
CA GLY A 50 3.44 13.15 -11.58
C GLY A 50 2.13 13.67 -10.96
N ALA A 51 1.30 12.81 -10.35
CA ALA A 51 0.16 13.22 -9.55
C ALA A 51 0.62 13.35 -8.09
N THR A 52 1.02 14.57 -7.70
CA THR A 52 1.58 14.84 -6.37
C THR A 52 0.57 15.37 -5.36
N LYS A 53 -0.58 15.85 -5.82
CA LYS A 53 -1.63 16.38 -4.94
C LYS A 53 -2.47 15.24 -4.34
N ALA A 54 -2.77 15.34 -3.06
CA ALA A 54 -3.51 14.34 -2.28
C ALA A 54 -4.90 14.06 -2.88
N ASP A 55 -5.62 15.14 -3.15
CA ASP A 55 -7.00 15.13 -3.61
C ASP A 55 -7.15 14.59 -5.05
N LEU A 56 -6.17 14.89 -5.91
CA LEU A 56 -6.02 14.29 -7.22
C LEU A 56 -5.78 12.78 -7.14
N LEU A 57 -4.85 12.33 -6.29
CA LEU A 57 -4.58 10.89 -6.11
C LEU A 57 -5.80 10.16 -5.55
N ALA A 58 -6.50 10.77 -4.59
CA ALA A 58 -7.73 10.21 -4.02
C ALA A 58 -8.80 10.00 -5.07
N ASP A 59 -9.07 11.02 -5.91
CA ASP A 59 -10.04 10.90 -7.00
C ASP A 59 -9.61 9.85 -8.04
N LEU A 60 -8.32 9.83 -8.43
CA LEU A 60 -7.80 8.83 -9.38
C LEU A 60 -7.88 7.40 -8.82
N ARG A 61 -7.57 7.20 -7.53
CA ARG A 61 -7.73 5.92 -6.85
C ARG A 61 -9.21 5.51 -6.83
N GLY A 62 -10.11 6.45 -6.58
CA GLY A 62 -11.56 6.21 -6.62
C GLY A 62 -12.02 5.72 -8.00
N ALA A 63 -11.55 6.35 -9.08
CA ALA A 63 -11.86 5.91 -10.45
C ALA A 63 -11.34 4.48 -10.76
N VAL A 64 -10.17 4.12 -10.23
CA VAL A 64 -9.63 2.76 -10.36
C VAL A 64 -10.39 1.76 -9.48
N ASP A 65 -10.75 2.11 -8.24
CA ASP A 65 -11.57 1.27 -7.36
C ASP A 65 -12.92 0.97 -8.00
N ASN A 66 -13.53 1.97 -8.63
CA ASN A 66 -14.78 1.82 -9.37
C ASN A 66 -14.62 0.87 -10.56
N ALA A 67 -13.52 0.97 -11.32
CA ALA A 67 -13.22 0.03 -12.39
C ALA A 67 -13.06 -1.42 -11.89
N ILE A 68 -12.39 -1.61 -10.75
CA ILE A 68 -12.17 -2.93 -10.15
C ILE A 68 -13.47 -3.52 -9.57
N SER A 69 -14.21 -2.72 -8.79
CA SER A 69 -15.37 -3.19 -8.04
C SER A 69 -16.63 -3.33 -8.89
N ASN A 70 -16.81 -2.47 -9.90
CA ASN A 70 -18.00 -2.43 -10.74
C ASN A 70 -17.73 -2.82 -12.21
N GLY A 71 -16.53 -3.31 -12.53
CA GLY A 71 -16.19 -3.81 -13.87
C GLY A 71 -16.24 -2.76 -14.97
N GLN A 72 -15.94 -1.50 -14.66
CA GLN A 72 -15.98 -0.43 -15.66
C GLN A 72 -14.93 -0.63 -16.75
N SER A 73 -15.27 -0.28 -17.99
CA SER A 73 -14.39 -0.34 -19.13
C SER A 73 -13.31 0.76 -19.11
N LEU A 74 -12.24 0.57 -19.90
CA LEU A 74 -11.22 1.60 -20.13
C LEU A 74 -11.82 2.90 -20.71
N GLY A 75 -12.92 2.82 -21.47
CA GLY A 75 -13.60 3.98 -22.02
C GLY A 75 -14.28 4.82 -20.93
N GLU A 76 -14.93 4.16 -19.96
CA GLU A 76 -15.55 4.83 -18.81
C GLU A 76 -14.51 5.41 -17.85
N PHE A 77 -13.41 4.68 -17.62
CA PHE A 77 -12.28 5.20 -16.85
C PHE A 77 -11.68 6.45 -17.49
N ARG A 78 -11.53 6.48 -18.83
CA ARG A 78 -11.01 7.65 -19.56
C ARG A 78 -11.86 8.91 -19.35
N LYS A 79 -13.18 8.77 -19.36
CA LYS A 79 -14.10 9.89 -19.09
C LYS A 79 -13.91 10.43 -17.68
N GLN A 80 -13.92 9.56 -16.67
CA GLN A 80 -13.67 9.94 -15.28
C GLN A 80 -12.29 10.58 -15.10
N PHE A 81 -11.25 10.04 -15.73
CA PHE A 81 -9.91 10.60 -15.67
C PHE A 81 -9.86 12.04 -16.20
N GLU A 82 -10.51 12.32 -17.33
CA GLU A 82 -10.58 13.67 -17.91
C GLU A 82 -11.34 14.64 -16.99
N GLU A 83 -12.46 14.21 -16.40
CA GLU A 83 -13.22 14.99 -15.42
C GLU A 83 -12.38 15.31 -14.18
N ILE A 84 -11.66 14.32 -13.63
CA ILE A 84 -10.81 14.48 -12.44
C ILE A 84 -9.66 15.44 -12.73
N VAL A 85 -8.94 15.24 -13.83
CA VAL A 85 -7.81 16.09 -14.25
C VAL A 85 -8.27 17.54 -14.39
N SER A 86 -9.41 17.77 -15.05
CA SER A 86 -9.98 19.10 -15.23
C SER A 86 -10.39 19.73 -13.90
N LYS A 87 -11.15 19.00 -13.07
CA LYS A 87 -11.63 19.46 -11.76
C LYS A 87 -10.48 19.83 -10.82
N ARG A 88 -9.41 19.04 -10.82
CA ARG A 88 -8.25 19.21 -9.94
C ARG A 88 -7.18 20.15 -10.51
N GLY A 89 -7.38 20.65 -11.73
CA GLY A 89 -6.45 21.54 -12.43
C GLY A 89 -5.07 20.90 -12.63
N TRP A 90 -5.03 19.59 -12.92
CA TRP A 90 -3.76 18.89 -13.13
C TRP A 90 -3.29 19.07 -14.58
N THR A 91 -2.25 19.87 -14.78
CA THR A 91 -1.66 20.15 -16.10
C THR A 91 -0.18 19.74 -16.13
N GLY A 92 0.42 19.70 -17.32
CA GLY A 92 1.81 19.32 -17.56
C GLY A 92 2.10 17.83 -17.45
N TRP A 93 1.09 16.97 -17.38
CA TRP A 93 1.29 15.53 -17.21
C TRP A 93 1.64 14.83 -18.54
N THR A 94 2.41 13.75 -18.45
CA THR A 94 2.93 13.05 -19.64
C THR A 94 1.81 12.52 -20.54
N GLY A 95 1.76 13.03 -21.77
CA GLY A 95 0.75 12.68 -22.77
C GLY A 95 -0.41 13.66 -22.86
N GLU A 96 -0.45 14.71 -22.03
CA GLU A 96 -1.38 15.82 -22.18
C GLU A 96 -1.28 16.46 -23.57
N GLY A 97 -2.37 17.04 -24.07
CA GLY A 97 -2.40 17.74 -25.37
C GLY A 97 -2.49 16.83 -26.61
N SER A 98 -2.15 15.54 -26.54
CA SER A 98 -2.24 14.62 -27.68
C SER A 98 -3.22 13.46 -27.46
N LYS A 99 -4.01 13.11 -28.47
CA LYS A 99 -4.97 11.97 -28.38
C LYS A 99 -4.25 10.65 -28.03
N THR A 100 -3.10 10.41 -28.65
CA THR A 100 -2.27 9.22 -28.42
C THR A 100 -1.65 9.20 -27.03
N GLY A 101 -1.11 10.32 -26.55
CA GLY A 101 -0.54 10.44 -25.20
C GLY A 101 -1.59 10.24 -24.11
N ARG A 102 -2.77 10.86 -24.24
CA ARG A 102 -3.90 10.64 -23.31
C ARG A 102 -4.36 9.18 -23.31
N ALA A 103 -4.48 8.58 -24.50
CA ALA A 103 -4.87 7.19 -24.65
C ALA A 103 -3.86 6.22 -24.01
N TRP A 104 -2.57 6.49 -24.15
CA TRP A 104 -1.49 5.74 -23.50
C TRP A 104 -1.53 5.90 -21.99
N ARG A 105 -1.59 7.13 -21.48
CA ARG A 105 -1.53 7.44 -20.05
C ARG A 105 -2.66 6.79 -19.28
N THR A 106 -3.89 6.98 -19.77
CA THR A 106 -5.09 6.39 -19.17
C THR A 106 -5.06 4.87 -19.21
N ARG A 107 -4.63 4.27 -20.34
CA ARG A 107 -4.47 2.81 -20.46
C ARG A 107 -3.43 2.28 -19.47
N LEU A 108 -2.32 2.97 -19.30
CA LEU A 108 -1.25 2.58 -18.39
C LEU A 108 -1.75 2.56 -16.93
N ILE A 109 -2.38 3.65 -16.46
CA ILE A 109 -2.90 3.74 -15.10
C ILE A 109 -3.95 2.67 -14.86
N TYR A 110 -4.93 2.56 -15.76
CA TYR A 110 -6.00 1.57 -15.67
C TYR A 110 -5.46 0.16 -15.64
N LYS A 111 -4.72 -0.24 -16.68
CA LYS A 111 -4.29 -1.63 -16.87
C LYS A 111 -3.32 -2.08 -15.78
N THR A 112 -2.32 -1.26 -15.47
CA THR A 112 -1.32 -1.62 -14.44
C THR A 112 -1.98 -1.87 -13.08
N ASN A 113 -2.89 -1.00 -12.65
CA ASN A 113 -3.56 -1.19 -11.36
C ASN A 113 -4.52 -2.37 -11.37
N LEU A 114 -5.27 -2.59 -12.46
CA LEU A 114 -6.16 -3.74 -12.57
C LEU A 114 -5.39 -5.05 -12.58
N ASP A 115 -4.34 -5.17 -13.39
CA ASP A 115 -3.58 -6.41 -13.54
C ASP A 115 -2.83 -6.77 -12.25
N THR A 116 -2.15 -5.79 -11.63
CA THR A 116 -1.38 -6.04 -10.38
C THR A 116 -2.30 -6.38 -9.20
N SER A 117 -3.44 -5.69 -9.06
CA SER A 117 -4.41 -6.01 -8.01
C SER A 117 -5.10 -7.36 -8.24
N TYR A 118 -5.41 -7.70 -9.50
CA TYR A 118 -5.95 -9.00 -9.84
C TYR A 118 -4.94 -10.11 -9.53
N ALA A 119 -3.68 -9.94 -9.94
CA ALA A 119 -2.60 -10.88 -9.66
C ALA A 119 -2.40 -11.09 -8.15
N ALA A 120 -2.50 -10.03 -7.35
CA ALA A 120 -2.44 -10.10 -5.89
C ALA A 120 -3.64 -10.82 -5.26
N GLY A 121 -4.85 -10.57 -5.76
CA GLY A 121 -6.02 -11.34 -5.35
C GLY A 121 -5.88 -12.82 -5.69
N ARG A 122 -5.36 -13.13 -6.88
CA ARG A 122 -5.05 -14.50 -7.30
C ARG A 122 -3.97 -15.14 -6.43
N TRP A 123 -2.93 -14.39 -6.08
CA TRP A 123 -1.89 -14.85 -5.17
C TRP A 123 -2.51 -15.31 -3.86
N ALA A 124 -3.32 -14.46 -3.21
CA ALA A 124 -4.01 -14.79 -1.96
C ALA A 124 -4.84 -16.08 -2.05
N GLN A 125 -5.58 -16.29 -3.14
CA GLN A 125 -6.33 -17.53 -3.36
C GLN A 125 -5.43 -18.75 -3.59
N MET A 126 -4.34 -18.59 -4.34
CA MET A 126 -3.48 -19.72 -4.73
C MET A 126 -2.54 -20.16 -3.62
N THR A 127 -2.23 -19.27 -2.67
CA THR A 127 -1.42 -19.54 -1.48
C THR A 127 -2.25 -19.91 -0.26
N ASP A 128 -3.58 -20.00 -0.38
CA ASP A 128 -4.41 -20.57 0.70
C ASP A 128 -3.92 -21.99 1.03
N PRO A 129 -3.75 -22.37 2.31
CA PRO A 129 -3.16 -23.66 2.69
C PRO A 129 -3.89 -24.87 2.07
N ASP A 130 -5.21 -24.83 1.96
CA ASP A 130 -5.98 -25.90 1.33
C ASP A 130 -5.77 -25.91 -0.18
N MET A 131 -5.66 -24.74 -0.81
CA MET A 131 -5.33 -24.63 -2.22
C MET A 131 -3.93 -25.14 -2.53
N MET A 132 -2.92 -24.79 -1.74
CA MET A 132 -1.55 -25.31 -1.91
C MET A 132 -1.50 -26.83 -1.72
N ARG A 133 -2.26 -27.37 -0.76
CA ARG A 133 -2.35 -28.82 -0.53
C ARG A 133 -3.04 -29.56 -1.68
N LEU A 134 -4.12 -29.01 -2.22
CA LEU A 134 -4.91 -29.66 -3.27
C LEU A 134 -4.34 -29.43 -4.68
N ARG A 135 -3.63 -28.33 -4.89
CA ARG A 135 -3.08 -27.90 -6.18
C ARG A 135 -1.64 -27.37 -6.02
N PRO A 136 -0.68 -28.26 -5.69
CA PRO A 136 0.68 -27.88 -5.33
C PRO A 136 1.55 -27.46 -6.52
N TYR A 137 1.02 -27.44 -7.75
CA TYR A 137 1.77 -27.07 -8.95
C TYR A 137 1.17 -25.84 -9.59
N TRP A 138 2.02 -24.94 -10.06
CA TRP A 138 1.63 -23.72 -10.76
C TRP A 138 2.18 -23.74 -12.18
N ARG A 139 1.34 -23.37 -13.14
CA ARG A 139 1.67 -23.24 -14.55
C ARG A 139 1.75 -21.78 -14.95
N TYR A 140 2.87 -21.36 -15.51
CA TYR A 140 3.00 -20.06 -16.15
C TYR A 140 2.23 -20.06 -17.48
N VAL A 141 1.33 -19.09 -17.66
CA VAL A 141 0.51 -18.96 -18.87
C VAL A 141 0.86 -17.65 -19.56
N HIS A 142 1.47 -17.76 -20.74
CA HIS A 142 1.75 -16.62 -21.59
C HIS A 142 0.53 -16.30 -22.48
N ASN A 143 0.13 -15.03 -22.52
CA ASN A 143 -0.84 -14.53 -23.48
C ASN A 143 -0.16 -13.58 -24.47
N THR A 144 -0.21 -13.92 -25.75
CA THR A 144 0.52 -13.24 -26.81
C THR A 144 -0.03 -11.83 -27.05
N ILE A 145 0.87 -10.86 -27.15
CA ILE A 145 0.61 -9.49 -27.59
C ILE A 145 1.39 -9.22 -28.87
N GLU A 146 1.05 -8.15 -29.58
CA GLU A 146 1.89 -7.59 -30.63
C GLU A 146 3.25 -7.20 -30.01
N ASN A 147 4.31 -7.95 -30.32
CA ASN A 147 5.66 -7.92 -29.70
C ASN A 147 5.76 -8.61 -28.32
N PRO A 148 5.63 -9.95 -28.26
CA PRO A 148 5.78 -10.70 -27.02
C PRO A 148 7.25 -10.71 -26.54
N ARG A 149 7.45 -10.59 -25.23
CA ARG A 149 8.78 -10.80 -24.62
C ARG A 149 9.18 -12.27 -24.81
N GLN A 150 10.35 -12.52 -25.39
CA GLN A 150 10.77 -13.87 -25.79
C GLN A 150 10.91 -14.82 -24.60
N GLN A 151 11.36 -14.30 -23.46
CA GLN A 151 11.48 -15.04 -22.20
C GLN A 151 10.11 -15.53 -21.72
N HIS A 152 9.07 -14.69 -21.81
CA HIS A 152 7.71 -15.07 -21.37
C HIS A 152 7.12 -16.18 -22.25
N GLN A 153 7.45 -16.19 -23.54
CA GLN A 153 7.08 -17.30 -24.43
C GLN A 153 7.79 -18.60 -24.04
N ARG A 154 9.09 -18.53 -23.69
CA ARG A 154 9.85 -19.69 -23.23
C ARG A 154 9.31 -20.26 -21.92
N TRP A 155 8.83 -19.40 -21.03
CA TRP A 155 8.18 -19.84 -19.78
C TRP A 155 6.76 -20.35 -19.98
N ASN A 156 6.15 -20.22 -21.17
CA ASN A 156 4.79 -20.67 -21.37
C ASN A 156 4.67 -22.18 -21.13
N SER A 157 3.70 -22.59 -20.31
CA SER A 157 3.52 -23.97 -19.85
C SER A 157 4.65 -24.55 -18.99
N LEU A 158 5.57 -23.71 -18.49
CA LEU A 158 6.46 -24.07 -17.39
C LEU A 158 5.61 -24.40 -16.15
N VAL A 159 5.76 -25.60 -15.60
CA VAL A 159 5.05 -26.04 -14.41
C VAL A 159 6.03 -26.24 -13.27
N LEU A 160 5.97 -25.41 -12.24
CA LEU A 160 6.81 -25.54 -11.04
C LEU A 160 5.95 -25.91 -9.84
N ARG A 161 6.58 -26.29 -8.73
CA ARG A 161 5.87 -26.33 -7.45
C ARG A 161 5.41 -24.91 -7.06
N ALA A 162 4.29 -24.82 -6.36
CA ALA A 162 3.72 -23.56 -5.88
C ALA A 162 4.64 -22.83 -4.88
N ASP A 163 5.46 -23.59 -4.15
CA ASP A 163 6.43 -23.09 -3.16
C ASP A 163 7.83 -22.85 -3.75
N ASP A 164 8.02 -23.00 -5.06
CA ASP A 164 9.31 -22.78 -5.71
C ASP A 164 9.74 -21.30 -5.63
N PRO A 165 10.98 -21.00 -5.18
CA PRO A 165 11.47 -19.63 -5.06
C PRO A 165 11.44 -18.82 -6.36
N TRP A 166 11.42 -19.46 -7.53
CA TRP A 166 11.33 -18.79 -8.83
C TRP A 166 10.13 -17.84 -8.91
N TRP A 167 8.99 -18.22 -8.30
CA TRP A 167 7.77 -17.40 -8.29
C TRP A 167 7.93 -16.06 -7.57
N GLN A 168 8.87 -15.94 -6.62
CA GLN A 168 9.06 -14.69 -5.85
C GLN A 168 9.41 -13.51 -6.76
N ALA A 169 10.16 -13.75 -7.84
CA ALA A 169 10.56 -12.71 -8.80
C ALA A 169 9.87 -12.82 -10.17
N HIS A 170 9.26 -13.97 -10.48
CA HIS A 170 8.71 -14.25 -11.81
C HIS A 170 7.19 -14.43 -11.84
N TYR A 171 6.48 -14.30 -10.72
CA TYR A 171 5.02 -14.30 -10.71
C TYR A 171 4.48 -13.05 -11.46
N PRO A 172 3.69 -13.20 -12.54
CA PRO A 172 3.21 -12.09 -13.34
C PRO A 172 2.30 -11.11 -12.59
N PRO A 173 2.21 -9.84 -13.05
CA PRO A 173 2.88 -9.26 -14.21
C PRO A 173 4.38 -8.99 -14.00
N ASN A 174 5.21 -9.34 -14.99
CA ASN A 174 6.68 -9.13 -14.94
C ASN A 174 7.14 -7.81 -15.60
N GLY A 175 6.25 -6.82 -15.71
CA GLY A 175 6.53 -5.56 -16.40
C GLY A 175 5.26 -4.88 -16.93
N PHE A 176 5.39 -3.62 -17.33
CA PHE A 176 4.29 -2.85 -17.91
C PHE A 176 3.70 -3.56 -19.13
N GLY A 177 2.37 -3.66 -19.20
CA GLY A 177 1.66 -4.30 -20.31
C GLY A 177 1.80 -5.82 -20.39
N CYS A 178 2.35 -6.49 -19.35
CA CYS A 178 2.31 -7.95 -19.27
C CYS A 178 0.86 -8.45 -19.15
N ASN A 179 0.53 -9.51 -19.88
CA ASN A 179 -0.78 -10.19 -19.85
C ASN A 179 -0.65 -11.66 -19.41
N CYS A 180 0.53 -12.07 -18.96
CA CYS A 180 0.75 -13.43 -18.48
C CYS A 180 0.02 -13.64 -17.15
N GLY A 181 -0.24 -14.90 -16.82
CA GLY A 181 -0.87 -15.29 -15.56
C GLY A 181 -0.35 -16.63 -15.06
N VAL A 182 -0.96 -17.11 -13.99
CA VAL A 182 -0.63 -18.40 -13.37
C VAL A 182 -1.89 -19.22 -13.12
N GLU A 183 -1.81 -20.50 -13.44
CA GLU A 183 -2.87 -21.46 -13.18
C GLU A 183 -2.42 -22.52 -12.17
N THR A 184 -3.30 -22.90 -11.25
CA THR A 184 -3.01 -23.95 -10.27
C THR A 184 -3.43 -25.33 -10.79
N LEU A 185 -2.56 -26.31 -10.62
CA LEU A 185 -2.71 -27.67 -11.09
C LEU A 185 -2.58 -28.64 -9.91
N ASN A 186 -3.38 -29.70 -9.96
CA ASN A 186 -3.15 -30.91 -9.17
C ASN A 186 -2.44 -31.94 -10.03
N GLU A 187 -2.14 -33.10 -9.45
CA GLU A 187 -1.48 -34.22 -10.14
C GLU A 187 -2.16 -34.59 -11.47
N ARG A 188 -3.50 -34.66 -11.49
CA ARG A 188 -4.25 -34.95 -12.71
C ARG A 188 -4.08 -33.87 -13.77
N GLY A 189 -4.03 -32.60 -13.37
CA GLY A 189 -3.76 -31.47 -14.24
C GLY A 189 -2.35 -31.53 -14.83
N LEU A 190 -1.35 -31.88 -14.01
CA LEU A 190 0.03 -32.09 -14.45
C LEU A 190 0.12 -33.23 -15.49
N ARG A 191 -0.48 -34.39 -15.21
CA ARG A 191 -0.52 -35.53 -16.14
C ARG A 191 -1.23 -35.21 -17.46
N ARG A 192 -2.27 -34.37 -17.43
CA ARG A 192 -2.97 -33.91 -18.66
C ARG A 192 -2.05 -33.08 -19.57
N LEU A 193 -1.02 -32.45 -19.01
CA LEU A 193 0.01 -31.75 -19.77
C LEU A 193 1.13 -32.69 -20.25
N GLY A 194 1.01 -34.00 -20.03
CA GLY A 194 2.04 -34.98 -20.39
C GLY A 194 3.26 -34.93 -19.46
N LYS A 195 3.12 -34.38 -18.25
CA LYS A 195 4.21 -34.24 -17.28
C LYS A 195 4.02 -35.23 -16.15
N ASP A 196 5.11 -35.90 -15.78
CA ASP A 196 5.13 -36.87 -14.68
C ASP A 196 5.63 -36.28 -13.35
N ALA A 197 6.25 -35.11 -13.41
CA ALA A 197 6.76 -34.30 -12.32
C ALA A 197 6.74 -32.81 -12.75
N PRO A 198 6.77 -31.85 -11.81
CA PRO A 198 7.03 -30.45 -12.16
C PRO A 198 8.40 -30.31 -12.86
N ASP A 199 8.53 -29.27 -13.67
CA ASP A 199 9.76 -28.88 -14.32
C ASP A 199 10.78 -28.34 -13.31
N THR A 200 12.04 -28.27 -13.74
CA THR A 200 13.09 -27.53 -13.03
C THR A 200 12.99 -26.05 -13.39
N PRO A 201 13.09 -25.11 -12.42
CA PRO A 201 13.10 -23.68 -12.72
C PRO A 201 14.26 -23.33 -13.68
N PRO A 202 14.01 -22.53 -14.73
CA PRO A 202 15.07 -22.13 -15.65
C PRO A 202 16.06 -21.18 -14.95
N ASN A 203 17.34 -21.34 -15.28
CA ASN A 203 18.37 -20.38 -14.89
C ASN A 203 18.65 -19.42 -16.05
N ASP A 204 17.75 -18.46 -16.24
CA ASP A 204 17.89 -17.44 -17.28
C ASP A 204 18.94 -16.37 -16.93
N GLY A 205 19.52 -16.40 -15.72
CA GLY A 205 20.47 -15.42 -15.23
C GLY A 205 19.85 -14.05 -14.94
N THR A 206 20.73 -13.08 -14.69
CA THR A 206 20.38 -11.70 -14.36
C THR A 206 21.14 -10.71 -15.23
N TYR A 207 20.72 -9.46 -15.24
CA TYR A 207 21.44 -8.34 -15.84
C TYR A 207 21.49 -7.15 -14.88
N GLU A 208 22.51 -6.31 -15.00
CA GLU A 208 22.61 -5.06 -14.24
C GLU A 208 21.78 -3.96 -14.92
N HIS A 209 20.96 -3.29 -14.12
CA HIS A 209 20.18 -2.13 -14.53
C HIS A 209 20.67 -0.91 -13.76
N VAL A 210 20.94 0.19 -14.47
CA VAL A 210 21.26 1.48 -13.87
C VAL A 210 20.01 2.36 -13.92
N ASP A 211 19.49 2.82 -12.77
CA ASP A 211 18.51 3.90 -12.74
C ASP A 211 19.21 5.19 -13.16
N ASN A 212 18.95 5.65 -14.38
CA ASN A 212 19.55 6.86 -14.96
C ASN A 212 19.28 8.14 -14.14
N THR A 213 18.38 8.10 -13.17
CA THR A 213 18.02 9.22 -12.30
C THR A 213 18.80 9.22 -10.99
N THR A 214 18.97 8.05 -10.35
CA THR A 214 19.66 7.94 -9.05
C THR A 214 21.11 7.49 -9.19
N GLY A 215 21.47 6.89 -10.33
CA GLY A 215 22.76 6.22 -10.53
C GLY A 215 22.87 4.87 -9.80
N GLU A 216 21.79 4.42 -9.14
CA GLU A 216 21.77 3.14 -8.44
C GLU A 216 21.79 1.99 -9.43
N VAL A 217 22.49 0.91 -9.05
CA VAL A 217 22.61 -0.32 -9.84
C VAL A 217 21.81 -1.42 -9.17
N ASP A 218 20.84 -1.98 -9.91
CA ASP A 218 20.02 -3.11 -9.52
C ASP A 218 20.37 -4.35 -10.35
N THR A 219 20.41 -5.52 -9.70
CA THR A 219 20.49 -6.82 -10.40
C THR A 219 19.08 -7.32 -10.67
N VAL A 220 18.73 -7.52 -11.94
CA VAL A 220 17.36 -7.85 -12.38
C VAL A 220 17.33 -9.20 -13.10
N PRO A 221 16.36 -10.11 -12.81
CA PRO A 221 16.21 -11.35 -13.56
C PRO A 221 15.89 -11.13 -15.04
N ASN A 222 16.49 -11.94 -15.91
CA ASN A 222 16.21 -11.86 -17.34
C ASN A 222 14.72 -12.15 -17.62
N GLY A 223 14.09 -11.29 -18.42
CA GLY A 223 12.65 -11.38 -18.72
C GLY A 223 11.74 -10.66 -17.72
N VAL A 224 12.27 -10.10 -16.64
CA VAL A 224 11.55 -9.23 -15.71
C VAL A 224 12.00 -7.79 -15.90
N GLN A 225 11.07 -6.84 -15.91
CA GLN A 225 11.40 -5.42 -15.98
C GLN A 225 11.91 -4.92 -14.62
N PRO A 226 12.87 -3.96 -14.55
CA PRO A 226 13.36 -3.45 -13.27
C PRO A 226 12.23 -2.93 -12.38
N GLY A 227 12.22 -3.34 -11.11
CA GLY A 227 11.18 -3.00 -10.13
C GLY A 227 9.92 -3.86 -10.19
N TRP A 228 9.85 -4.86 -11.09
CA TRP A 228 8.77 -5.84 -11.22
C TRP A 228 9.18 -7.25 -10.76
N ASP A 229 10.36 -7.38 -10.18
CA ASP A 229 10.94 -8.58 -9.59
C ASP A 229 10.35 -8.86 -8.20
N TYR A 230 9.02 -8.95 -8.14
CA TYR A 230 8.24 -9.32 -6.95
C TYR A 230 6.94 -10.01 -7.38
N ALA A 231 6.34 -10.79 -6.49
CA ALA A 231 5.00 -11.31 -6.68
C ALA A 231 3.96 -10.37 -6.04
N PRO A 232 3.03 -9.76 -6.82
CA PRO A 232 2.01 -8.90 -6.23
C PRO A 232 1.17 -9.65 -5.19
N GLY A 233 0.95 -9.00 -4.05
CA GLY A 233 0.20 -9.57 -2.93
C GLY A 233 0.99 -10.52 -2.04
N GLN A 234 2.25 -10.82 -2.36
CA GLN A 234 3.11 -11.66 -1.52
C GLN A 234 3.58 -10.94 -0.26
N THR A 235 3.71 -9.62 -0.30
CA THR A 235 4.34 -8.85 0.77
C THR A 235 3.59 -9.04 2.09
N ALA A 236 4.29 -9.60 3.09
CA ALA A 236 3.76 -9.73 4.44
C ALA A 236 3.34 -8.36 4.97
N THR A 237 2.25 -8.34 5.74
CA THR A 237 1.61 -7.06 6.10
C THR A 237 2.53 -6.15 6.91
N GLU A 238 3.45 -6.70 7.71
CA GLU A 238 4.48 -5.96 8.45
C GLU A 238 5.47 -5.25 7.53
N ARG A 239 5.93 -5.91 6.44
CA ARG A 239 6.82 -5.30 5.44
C ARG A 239 6.09 -4.22 4.63
N ALA A 240 4.82 -4.45 4.31
CA ALA A 240 3.99 -3.45 3.65
C ALA A 240 3.78 -2.20 4.53
N ILE A 241 3.62 -2.36 5.85
CA ILE A 241 3.60 -1.23 6.80
C ILE A 241 4.96 -0.52 6.83
N ALA A 242 6.07 -1.25 6.94
CA ALA A 242 7.40 -0.65 6.99
C ALA A 242 7.72 0.14 5.70
N ALA A 243 7.40 -0.44 4.54
CA ALA A 243 7.51 0.23 3.24
C ALA A 243 6.65 1.50 3.16
N ARG A 244 5.41 1.44 3.68
CA ARG A 244 4.53 2.59 3.82
C ARG A 244 5.15 3.68 4.70
N LEU A 245 5.64 3.32 5.88
CA LEU A 245 6.19 4.25 6.88
C LEU A 245 7.33 5.08 6.31
N ASN A 246 8.31 4.43 5.69
CA ASN A 246 9.46 5.10 5.08
C ASN A 246 9.04 6.12 4.02
N ARG A 247 7.86 5.96 3.40
CA ARG A 247 7.34 6.91 2.41
C ARG A 247 6.58 8.06 3.05
N LEU A 248 5.80 7.80 4.10
CA LEU A 248 5.07 8.87 4.80
C LEU A 248 5.99 9.94 5.39
N ASP A 249 7.22 9.58 5.77
CA ASP A 249 8.22 10.53 6.25
C ASP A 249 8.67 11.55 5.18
N SER A 250 8.54 11.18 3.90
CA SER A 250 9.07 11.93 2.74
C SER A 250 8.03 12.74 1.97
N VAL A 251 6.75 12.66 2.35
CA VAL A 251 5.63 13.30 1.63
C VAL A 251 5.08 14.49 2.41
N ASP A 252 4.28 15.33 1.73
CA ASP A 252 3.61 16.47 2.34
C ASP A 252 2.80 16.06 3.60
N ALA A 253 2.79 16.91 4.63
CA ALA A 253 2.14 16.62 5.91
C ALA A 253 0.64 16.34 5.77
N THR A 254 -0.04 16.96 4.79
CA THR A 254 -1.46 16.72 4.50
C THR A 254 -1.68 15.30 3.99
N ILE A 255 -0.82 14.86 3.07
CA ILE A 255 -0.86 13.50 2.51
C ILE A 255 -0.52 12.48 3.60
N ALA A 256 0.50 12.75 4.40
CA ALA A 256 0.82 11.91 5.54
C ALA A 256 -0.40 11.78 6.46
N ARG A 257 -1.10 12.89 6.76
CA ARG A 257 -2.28 12.91 7.63
C ARG A 257 -3.44 12.07 7.09
N GLU A 258 -3.79 12.22 5.81
CA GLU A 258 -4.83 11.39 5.18
C GLU A 258 -4.48 9.90 5.20
N ASN A 259 -3.21 9.57 4.93
CA ASN A 259 -2.76 8.19 4.95
C ASN A 259 -2.77 7.61 6.37
N VAL A 260 -2.33 8.37 7.38
CA VAL A 260 -2.36 7.90 8.76
C VAL A 260 -3.80 7.74 9.27
N ALA A 261 -4.72 8.61 8.88
CA ALA A 261 -6.15 8.44 9.16
C ALA A 261 -6.69 7.11 8.59
N GLN A 262 -6.32 6.75 7.36
CA GLN A 262 -6.71 5.45 6.78
C GLN A 262 -6.09 4.24 7.50
N LEU A 263 -4.92 4.39 8.14
CA LEU A 263 -4.24 3.31 8.87
C LEU A 263 -4.95 2.92 10.14
N VAL A 264 -5.24 3.91 10.98
CA VAL A 264 -5.80 3.68 12.30
C VAL A 264 -7.23 3.12 12.21
N GLU A 265 -7.91 3.34 11.09
CA GLU A 265 -9.21 2.73 10.78
C GLU A 265 -9.11 1.37 10.07
N ALA A 266 -7.95 1.01 9.51
CA ALA A 266 -7.81 -0.26 8.80
C ALA A 266 -7.90 -1.46 9.77
N PRO A 267 -8.40 -2.63 9.30
CA PRO A 267 -8.39 -3.87 10.09
C PRO A 267 -7.01 -4.23 10.63
N LEU A 268 -5.98 -3.76 9.94
CA LEU A 268 -4.59 -3.96 10.31
C LEU A 268 -4.21 -3.34 11.66
N PHE A 269 -4.77 -2.17 11.99
CA PHE A 269 -4.53 -1.55 13.28
C PHE A 269 -5.09 -2.37 14.43
N ASN A 270 -6.22 -3.08 14.22
CA ASN A 270 -6.75 -4.02 15.22
C ASN A 270 -5.77 -5.17 15.48
N ARG A 271 -5.15 -5.71 14.42
CA ARG A 271 -4.16 -6.80 14.53
C ARG A 271 -2.90 -6.34 15.28
N PHE A 272 -2.40 -5.14 14.94
CA PHE A 272 -1.32 -4.50 15.69
C PHE A 272 -1.71 -4.28 17.16
N TRP A 273 -2.91 -3.73 17.42
CA TRP A 273 -3.44 -3.51 18.77
C TRP A 273 -3.46 -4.78 19.62
N ASN A 274 -3.83 -5.91 19.00
CA ASN A 274 -3.90 -7.22 19.63
C ASN A 274 -2.54 -7.92 19.78
N GLY A 275 -1.45 -7.33 19.27
CA GLY A 275 -0.11 -7.93 19.32
C GLY A 275 0.12 -9.05 18.31
N GLU A 276 -0.75 -9.17 17.31
CA GLU A 276 -0.57 -10.10 16.18
C GLU A 276 0.48 -9.61 15.18
N MET A 277 0.94 -8.36 15.33
CA MET A 277 1.96 -7.75 14.50
C MET A 277 3.10 -7.21 15.35
N ARG A 278 4.32 -7.39 14.86
CA ARG A 278 5.52 -6.84 15.47
C ARG A 278 5.91 -5.53 14.79
N GLY A 279 6.72 -4.72 15.49
CA GLY A 279 7.30 -3.49 14.95
C GLY A 279 6.58 -2.22 15.39
N GLU A 280 6.48 -1.27 14.47
CA GLU A 280 6.00 0.09 14.68
C GLU A 280 4.79 0.36 13.77
N TYR A 281 3.82 1.11 14.28
CA TYR A 281 2.60 1.46 13.56
C TYR A 281 2.36 2.97 13.60
N PRO A 282 2.09 3.62 12.46
CA PRO A 282 1.77 5.04 12.42
C PRO A 282 0.40 5.33 13.04
N VAL A 283 0.34 6.29 13.96
CA VAL A 283 -0.89 6.64 14.70
C VAL A 283 -1.30 8.09 14.57
N ALA A 284 -0.37 8.99 14.22
CA ALA A 284 -0.69 10.39 13.97
C ALA A 284 0.35 11.08 13.09
N VAL A 285 0.07 12.33 12.73
CA VAL A 285 0.96 13.26 12.06
C VAL A 285 1.00 14.56 12.86
N VAL A 286 2.21 14.97 13.24
CA VAL A 286 2.47 16.21 13.96
C VAL A 286 2.23 17.40 13.04
N PRO A 287 1.42 18.40 13.44
CA PRO A 287 1.23 19.59 12.61
C PRO A 287 2.55 20.40 12.47
N PRO A 288 2.67 21.24 11.42
CA PRO A 288 3.95 21.88 11.08
C PRO A 288 4.58 22.73 12.20
N VAL A 289 3.76 23.43 13.00
CA VAL A 289 4.22 24.30 14.08
C VAL A 289 4.87 23.47 15.19
N GLU A 290 4.19 22.42 15.66
CA GLU A 290 4.67 21.50 16.67
C GLU A 290 5.86 20.70 16.16
N ARG A 291 5.88 20.32 14.88
CA ARG A 291 7.03 19.65 14.27
C ARG A 291 8.28 20.52 14.31
N GLN A 292 8.14 21.81 14.02
CA GLN A 292 9.24 22.76 14.12
C GLN A 292 9.71 22.93 15.57
N VAL A 293 8.78 23.03 16.52
CA VAL A 293 9.10 23.13 17.95
C VAL A 293 9.79 21.89 18.48
N LEU A 294 9.36 20.70 18.07
CA LEU A 294 9.99 19.41 18.39
C LEU A 294 11.33 19.21 17.65
N GLY A 295 11.62 20.03 16.63
CA GLY A 295 12.74 19.86 15.73
C GLY A 295 12.74 18.48 15.05
N ALA A 296 11.56 17.99 14.65
CA ALA A 296 11.40 16.65 14.10
C ALA A 296 11.52 16.63 12.58
N ASP A 297 12.39 15.76 12.04
CA ASP A 297 12.58 15.61 10.60
C ASP A 297 11.44 14.84 9.95
N SER A 298 10.81 13.90 10.65
CA SER A 298 9.58 13.24 10.19
C SER A 298 8.35 13.95 10.75
N PRO A 299 7.26 14.10 9.97
CA PRO A 299 5.97 14.51 10.51
C PRO A 299 5.17 13.35 11.14
N VAL A 300 5.57 12.10 10.94
CA VAL A 300 4.80 10.92 11.35
C VAL A 300 5.12 10.55 12.80
N VAL A 301 4.08 10.21 13.55
CA VAL A 301 4.15 9.65 14.90
C VAL A 301 3.91 8.15 14.85
N LEU A 302 4.89 7.39 15.37
CA LEU A 302 4.89 5.93 15.42
C LEU A 302 4.56 5.42 16.82
N LEU A 303 3.84 4.31 16.90
CA LEU A 303 3.59 3.55 18.11
C LEU A 303 4.28 2.20 17.96
N SER A 304 5.24 1.87 18.83
CA SER A 304 5.87 0.55 18.84
C SER A 304 5.03 -0.46 19.60
N GLN A 305 5.12 -1.74 19.24
CA GLN A 305 4.42 -2.81 19.95
C GLN A 305 4.85 -2.89 21.43
N GLN A 306 6.12 -2.59 21.71
CA GLN A 306 6.65 -2.52 23.07
C GLN A 306 6.00 -1.37 23.86
N SER A 307 5.93 -0.17 23.28
CA SER A 307 5.29 0.99 23.91
C SER A 307 3.80 0.75 24.15
N LEU A 308 3.11 0.16 23.17
CA LEU A 308 1.69 -0.19 23.29
C LEU A 308 1.46 -1.20 24.42
N SER A 309 2.27 -2.26 24.49
CA SER A 309 2.13 -3.29 25.53
C SER A 309 2.35 -2.70 26.93
N ALA A 310 3.44 -1.94 27.11
CA ALA A 310 3.74 -1.27 28.37
C ALA A 310 2.69 -0.20 28.74
N HIS A 311 2.08 0.44 27.75
CA HIS A 311 1.04 1.43 27.96
C HIS A 311 -0.27 0.77 28.42
N ARG A 312 -0.70 -0.32 27.77
CA ARG A 312 -1.90 -1.09 28.14
C ARG A 312 -1.84 -1.66 29.55
N GLU A 313 -0.66 -2.07 30.00
CA GLU A 313 -0.45 -2.55 31.38
C GLU A 313 -0.67 -1.42 32.42
N ARG A 314 -0.26 -0.19 32.10
CA ARG A 314 -0.36 0.96 33.01
C ARG A 314 -1.69 1.70 32.92
N HIS A 315 -2.32 1.68 31.75
CA HIS A 315 -3.52 2.46 31.40
C HIS A 315 -4.59 1.59 30.71
N PRO A 316 -5.17 0.60 31.43
CA PRO A 316 -6.18 -0.29 30.86
C PRO A 316 -7.47 0.44 30.44
N GLU A 317 -7.69 1.67 30.92
CA GLU A 317 -8.82 2.53 30.56
C GLU A 317 -8.72 3.15 29.16
N ILE A 318 -7.57 3.04 28.51
CA ILE A 318 -7.31 3.59 27.18
C ILE A 318 -7.44 2.47 26.14
N GLY A 319 -8.48 2.56 25.34
CA GLY A 319 -8.80 1.58 24.30
C GLY A 319 -8.27 1.99 22.93
N ILE A 320 -8.47 1.09 21.97
CA ILE A 320 -8.11 1.31 20.56
C ILE A 320 -8.78 2.57 19.97
N ASN A 321 -10.01 2.88 20.42
CA ASN A 321 -10.74 4.05 19.94
C ASN A 321 -10.15 5.36 20.46
N ASP A 322 -9.50 5.36 21.63
CA ASP A 322 -8.76 6.53 22.10
C ASP A 322 -7.52 6.76 21.21
N TYR A 323 -6.85 5.70 20.77
CA TYR A 323 -5.73 5.79 19.84
C TYR A 323 -6.13 6.27 18.44
N ARG A 324 -7.28 5.86 17.92
CA ARG A 324 -7.85 6.38 16.66
C ARG A 324 -8.08 7.89 16.70
N ARG A 325 -8.35 8.43 17.89
CA ARG A 325 -8.58 9.86 18.10
C ARG A 325 -7.30 10.66 18.24
N VAL A 326 -6.11 10.05 18.36
CA VAL A 326 -4.85 10.78 18.61
C VAL A 326 -4.59 11.88 17.59
N GLN A 327 -4.92 11.66 16.31
CA GLN A 327 -4.80 12.72 15.30
C GLN A 327 -5.69 13.90 15.63
N GLN A 328 -6.98 13.66 15.91
CA GLN A 328 -7.91 14.70 16.34
C GLN A 328 -7.41 15.39 17.62
N LEU A 329 -6.84 14.63 18.56
CA LEU A 329 -6.29 15.19 19.79
C LEU A 329 -5.16 16.18 19.49
N LEU A 330 -4.28 15.84 18.56
CA LEU A 330 -3.20 16.72 18.13
C LEU A 330 -3.71 17.93 17.37
N ASP A 331 -4.79 17.81 16.60
CA ASP A 331 -5.30 18.92 15.78
C ASP A 331 -6.08 19.93 16.63
N ASP A 332 -6.98 19.45 17.49
CA ASP A 332 -7.96 20.30 18.19
C ASP A 332 -7.52 20.69 19.61
N GLY A 333 -6.53 19.99 20.18
CA GLY A 333 -6.10 20.19 21.56
C GLY A 333 -5.27 21.45 21.76
N GLU A 334 -5.37 22.03 22.96
CA GLU A 334 -4.39 23.02 23.42
C GLU A 334 -3.04 22.35 23.63
N VAL A 335 -1.96 22.92 23.08
CA VAL A 335 -0.64 22.28 23.03
C VAL A 335 0.30 23.01 23.98
N TYR A 336 0.90 22.28 24.92
CA TYR A 336 1.88 22.83 25.85
C TYR A 336 3.24 22.15 25.74
N ARG A 337 4.32 22.92 25.89
CA ARG A 337 5.70 22.41 26.00
C ARG A 337 6.27 22.55 27.41
N MET A 338 7.17 21.66 27.79
CA MET A 338 7.97 21.80 29.01
C MET A 338 9.32 22.46 28.69
N PRO A 339 9.68 23.60 29.31
CA PRO A 339 10.96 24.27 29.06
C PRO A 339 12.18 23.40 29.34
N ASN A 340 12.08 22.53 30.35
CA ASN A 340 13.17 21.64 30.79
C ASN A 340 13.18 20.29 30.04
N ASP A 341 12.22 20.05 29.15
CA ASP A 341 12.15 18.82 28.32
C ASP A 341 11.50 19.12 26.95
N PRO A 342 12.08 20.05 26.15
CA PRO A 342 11.42 20.63 24.98
C PRO A 342 11.17 19.65 23.82
N GLY A 343 11.68 18.41 23.90
CA GLY A 343 11.57 17.40 22.84
C GLY A 343 10.75 16.16 23.21
N ARG A 344 10.08 16.12 24.37
CA ARG A 344 9.52 14.86 24.92
C ARG A 344 8.05 14.88 25.32
N LEU A 345 7.44 16.05 25.52
CA LEU A 345 6.10 16.15 26.12
C LEU A 345 5.26 17.23 25.44
N ILE A 346 4.12 16.80 24.90
CA ILE A 346 3.00 17.67 24.53
C ILE A 346 1.80 17.31 25.42
N TYR A 347 1.14 18.30 25.99
CA TYR A 347 -0.13 18.10 26.69
C TYR A 347 -1.25 18.53 25.78
N LEU A 348 -2.36 17.79 25.77
CA LEU A 348 -3.53 18.03 24.94
C LEU A 348 -4.76 18.12 25.85
N ILE A 349 -5.49 19.22 25.81
CA ILE A 349 -6.74 19.41 26.59
C ILE A 349 -7.90 19.52 25.61
N ILE A 350 -8.91 18.64 25.73
CA ILE A 350 -10.09 18.63 24.86
C ILE A 350 -11.35 18.39 25.68
N GLU A 351 -12.37 19.24 25.49
CA GLU A 351 -13.68 19.17 26.18
C GLU A 351 -13.56 19.06 27.72
N GLY A 352 -12.53 19.69 28.31
CA GLY A 352 -12.27 19.64 29.76
C GLY A 352 -11.58 18.37 30.26
N VAL A 353 -11.21 17.45 29.37
CA VAL A 353 -10.40 16.26 29.69
C VAL A 353 -8.97 16.48 29.22
N THR A 354 -8.03 16.47 30.16
CA THR A 354 -6.60 16.56 29.84
C THR A 354 -6.06 15.19 29.46
N TYR A 355 -5.60 15.05 28.23
CA TYR A 355 -4.83 13.92 27.75
C TYR A 355 -3.35 14.28 27.74
N ARG A 356 -2.53 13.52 28.47
CA ARG A 356 -1.07 13.67 28.36
C ARG A 356 -0.56 12.79 27.23
N ALA A 357 -0.14 13.42 26.12
CA ALA A 357 0.44 12.76 24.96
C ALA A 357 1.97 12.98 24.93
N ALA A 358 2.73 12.08 25.52
CA ALA A 358 4.19 12.16 25.46
C ALA A 358 4.68 11.74 24.06
N LEU A 359 5.21 12.69 23.27
CA LEU A 359 5.86 12.42 22.00
C LEU A 359 7.38 12.48 22.20
N LYS A 360 8.10 11.42 21.81
CA LYS A 360 9.56 11.39 21.89
C LYS A 360 10.17 11.29 20.49
N ARG A 361 11.11 12.18 20.20
CA ARG A 361 11.95 12.10 19.02
C ARG A 361 13.17 11.20 19.26
N THR A 362 13.69 10.58 18.21
CA THR A 362 15.04 9.98 18.23
C THR A 362 16.13 11.06 18.27
N GLU A 363 17.33 10.69 18.75
CA GLU A 363 18.47 11.61 18.80
C GLU A 363 18.85 12.14 17.42
N ASP A 364 18.76 11.28 16.40
CA ASP A 364 19.02 11.62 14.99
C ASP A 364 17.89 12.41 14.32
N GLY A 365 16.78 12.68 15.02
CA GLY A 365 15.66 13.48 14.50
C GLY A 365 14.70 12.75 13.57
N LYS A 366 15.04 11.54 13.12
CA LYS A 366 14.37 10.86 11.99
C LYS A 366 13.02 10.25 12.32
N LYS A 367 12.74 9.95 13.59
CA LYS A 367 11.48 9.32 14.01
C LYS A 367 10.88 10.02 15.22
N ASN A 368 9.54 10.05 15.26
CA ASN A 368 8.77 10.44 16.43
C ASN A 368 7.97 9.25 16.95
N TYR A 369 7.95 9.09 18.26
CA TYR A 369 7.27 8.01 18.95
C TYR A 369 6.21 8.52 19.90
N PHE A 370 5.04 7.90 19.84
CA PHE A 370 4.02 8.02 20.85
C PHE A 370 4.40 7.18 22.08
N LEU A 371 4.58 7.82 23.23
CA LEU A 371 4.99 7.16 24.46
C LEU A 371 3.82 6.82 25.38
N THR A 372 2.91 7.76 25.62
CA THR A 372 1.79 7.56 26.57
C THR A 372 0.58 8.39 26.18
N LEU A 373 -0.63 7.85 26.34
CA LEU A 373 -1.90 8.58 26.38
C LEU A 373 -2.57 8.28 27.72
N PHE A 374 -2.87 9.26 28.58
CA PHE A 374 -3.73 8.97 29.73
C PHE A 374 -4.60 10.16 30.09
N LYS A 375 -5.77 9.85 30.68
CA LYS A 375 -6.76 10.82 31.12
C LYS A 375 -6.33 11.37 32.49
N SER A 376 -6.00 12.65 32.57
CA SER A 376 -5.83 13.33 33.86
C SER A 376 -7.21 13.66 34.44
N ARG A 377 -7.28 13.71 35.77
CA ARG A 377 -8.45 14.24 36.50
C ARG A 377 -8.43 15.76 36.62
N THR A 378 -7.36 16.41 36.14
CA THR A 378 -7.16 17.86 36.18
C THR A 378 -7.39 18.45 34.80
N ASP A 379 -8.07 19.59 34.74
CA ASP A 379 -8.29 20.41 33.54
C ASP A 379 -7.16 21.43 33.31
N GLN A 380 -6.15 21.44 34.18
CA GLN A 380 -5.01 22.36 34.13
C GLN A 380 -3.76 21.68 33.55
N PRO A 381 -2.95 22.39 32.76
CA PRO A 381 -1.65 21.91 32.30
C PRO A 381 -0.68 21.75 33.50
N PRO A 382 0.39 20.96 33.36
CA PRO A 382 1.36 20.82 34.44
C PRO A 382 2.01 22.14 34.82
N PRO A 383 2.41 22.31 36.10
CA PRO A 383 3.15 23.48 36.53
C PRO A 383 4.41 23.71 35.67
N GLY A 384 4.58 24.94 35.17
CA GLY A 384 5.73 25.34 34.36
C GLY A 384 5.64 25.00 32.88
N ALA A 385 4.50 24.47 32.39
CA ALA A 385 4.28 24.26 30.97
C ALA A 385 3.94 25.58 30.24
N GLU A 386 4.52 25.78 29.06
CA GLU A 386 4.28 26.95 28.21
C GLU A 386 3.31 26.60 27.07
N ARG A 387 2.26 27.41 26.89
CA ARG A 387 1.27 27.21 25.82
C ARG A 387 1.86 27.59 24.46
N LEU A 388 1.72 26.69 23.49
CA LEU A 388 2.08 26.92 22.09
C LEU A 388 0.89 27.42 21.28
N ARG A 389 -0.31 26.88 21.54
CA ARG A 389 -1.59 27.35 21.00
C ARG A 389 -2.76 26.90 21.86
#